data_AF-A0A942MLL0-F1
#
_entry.id   AF-A0A942MLL0-F1
#
_cell.length_a   1.000
_cell.length_b   1.000
_cell.length_c   1.000
_cell.angle_alpha   90.00
_cell.angle_beta   90.00
_cell.angle_gamma   90.00
#
_symmetry.space_group_name_H-M   'P 1'
#
loop_
_entity.id
_entity.type
_entity.pdbx_description
1 polymer ?
#
loop_
_entity_poly.entity_id
_entity_poly.type
_entity_poly.pdbx_seq_one_letter_code
_entity_poly.pdbx_strand_id
1 'polypeptide(L)'
;MSNLAINERKPKFKIPIKKIIIKKTIIKLAILLIVLGIAIHLGNRGVQYTQTDQFCASCHNRSAYFETRDASSHARFSCNSCHIQWNELSEANLRQVAREVYVHFTNQQPPDFFLGKVRVEDRICLQCHSYARDATPSGDLIIPHEPHADKKVQCITCHRNIVHGQQVFKGIDATPAIDYGDKMVRPNLDSTTPMGVCMNCHSRRQVSV
;
A
#
# COMPACT_ATOMS: atom_id res chain seq x y z
N MET A 1 88.27 45.85 12.91
CA MET A 1 86.85 46.16 13.17
C MET A 1 86.11 46.19 11.85
N SER A 2 85.22 45.24 11.58
CA SER A 2 83.91 45.44 10.92
C SER A 2 83.37 44.08 10.47
N ASN A 3 82.36 43.62 11.21
CA ASN A 3 81.60 42.40 10.98
C ASN A 3 80.86 42.44 9.63
N LEU A 4 80.94 41.37 8.85
CA LEU A 4 79.97 41.06 7.80
C LEU A 4 79.04 39.97 8.32
N ALA A 5 77.90 40.39 8.86
CA ALA A 5 76.80 39.51 9.23
C ALA A 5 76.03 39.10 7.97
N ILE A 6 76.10 37.83 7.59
CA ILE A 6 75.29 37.26 6.51
C ILE A 6 73.89 37.01 7.09
N ASN A 7 72.96 37.92 6.78
CA ASN A 7 71.55 37.78 7.11
C ASN A 7 70.85 36.91 6.05
N GLU A 8 70.85 35.60 6.25
CA GLU A 8 70.06 34.68 5.42
C GLU A 8 68.57 34.81 5.74
N ARG A 9 67.86 35.62 4.94
CA ARG A 9 66.39 35.62 4.93
C ARG A 9 65.90 34.31 4.31
N LYS A 10 65.41 33.39 5.14
CA LYS A 10 64.70 32.19 4.68
C LYS A 10 63.48 32.58 3.81
N PRO A 11 63.25 31.93 2.65
CA PRO A 11 62.13 32.25 1.77
C PRO A 11 60.80 31.93 2.43
N LYS A 12 59.90 32.92 2.53
CA LYS A 12 58.53 32.73 3.03
C LYS A 12 57.68 32.05 1.95
N PHE A 13 57.61 30.71 2.00
CA PHE A 13 56.71 29.91 1.18
C PHE A 13 55.25 30.25 1.53
N LYS A 14 54.60 31.09 0.73
CA LYS A 14 53.18 31.44 0.90
C LYS A 14 52.31 30.30 0.36
N ILE A 15 51.99 29.34 1.23
CA ILE A 15 51.02 28.27 0.93
C ILE A 15 49.69 28.92 0.51
N PRO A 16 49.02 28.47 -0.57
CA PRO A 16 47.75 29.05 -1.02
C PRO A 16 46.59 28.59 -0.12
N ILE A 17 46.49 29.17 1.07
CA ILE A 17 45.51 28.84 2.12
C ILE A 17 44.07 28.88 1.56
N LYS A 18 43.75 29.83 0.66
CA LYS A 18 42.43 29.92 -0.01
C LYS A 18 42.08 28.66 -0.82
N LYS A 19 43.00 28.10 -1.61
CA LYS A 19 42.77 26.86 -2.38
C LYS A 19 42.55 25.66 -1.45
N ILE A 20 43.26 25.62 -0.32
CA ILE A 20 43.10 24.56 0.69
C ILE A 20 41.74 24.64 1.38
N ILE A 21 41.29 25.85 1.76
CA ILE A 21 39.98 26.06 2.39
C ILE A 21 38.84 25.72 1.41
N ILE A 22 38.96 26.13 0.15
CA ILE A 22 37.97 25.81 -0.90
C ILE A 22 37.91 24.29 -1.12
N LYS A 23 39.06 23.61 -1.26
CA LYS A 23 39.12 22.14 -1.43
C LYS A 23 38.52 21.40 -0.22
N LYS A 24 38.79 21.86 1.01
CA LYS A 24 38.17 21.30 2.23
C LYS A 24 36.66 21.54 2.29
N THR A 25 36.18 22.68 1.84
CA THR A 25 34.73 23.01 1.81
C THR A 25 33.99 22.17 0.79
N ILE A 26 34.56 21.98 -0.41
CA ILE A 26 34.01 21.08 -1.44
C ILE A 26 33.97 19.63 -0.95
N ILE A 27 35.03 19.15 -0.29
CA ILE A 27 35.06 17.80 0.29
C ILE A 27 33.96 17.64 1.37
N LYS A 28 33.79 18.61 2.27
CA LYS A 28 32.74 18.58 3.28
C LYS A 28 31.34 18.58 2.67
N LEU A 29 31.11 19.40 1.63
CA LEU A 29 29.84 19.45 0.92
C LEU A 29 29.56 18.13 0.19
N ALA A 30 30.58 17.53 -0.46
CA ALA A 30 30.46 16.23 -1.10
C ALA A 30 30.12 15.12 -0.09
N ILE A 31 30.78 15.10 1.07
CA ILE A 31 30.46 14.16 2.16
C ILE A 31 29.02 14.36 2.65
N LEU A 32 28.58 15.61 2.86
CA LEU A 32 27.21 15.91 3.28
C LEU A 32 26.18 15.40 2.27
N LEU A 33 26.40 15.63 0.98
CA LEU A 33 25.51 15.15 -0.08
C LEU A 33 25.48 13.62 -0.18
N ILE A 34 26.62 12.96 0.02
CA ILE A 34 26.69 11.49 0.08
C ILE A 34 25.90 10.97 1.27
N VAL A 35 26.10 11.54 2.46
CA VAL A 35 25.36 11.15 3.68
C VAL A 35 23.86 11.38 3.50
N LEU A 36 23.45 12.52 2.92
CA LEU A 36 22.05 12.81 2.65
C LEU A 36 21.46 11.82 1.61
N GLY A 37 22.20 11.53 0.54
CA GLY A 37 21.79 10.56 -0.47
C GLY A 37 21.62 9.15 0.12
N ILE A 38 22.54 8.73 0.99
CA ILE A 38 22.44 7.45 1.72
C ILE A 38 21.22 7.46 2.64
N ALA A 39 20.99 8.54 3.39
CA ALA A 39 19.85 8.64 4.30
C ALA A 39 18.51 8.56 3.55
N ILE A 40 18.37 9.27 2.43
CA ILE A 40 17.18 9.19 1.57
C ILE A 40 17.00 7.78 1.01
N HIS A 41 18.08 7.17 0.52
CA HIS A 41 18.03 5.81 -0.03
C HIS A 41 17.59 4.76 1.02
N LEU A 42 18.16 4.83 2.22
CA LEU A 42 17.79 3.95 3.33
C LEU A 42 16.36 4.22 3.82
N GLY A 43 15.94 5.49 3.88
CA GLY A 43 14.57 5.87 4.22
C GLY A 43 13.56 5.28 3.24
N ASN A 44 13.81 5.40 1.93
CA ASN A 44 12.96 4.83 0.88
C ASN A 44 12.91 3.31 0.97
N ARG A 45 14.03 2.64 1.23
CA ARG A 45 14.10 1.19 1.45
C ARG A 45 13.26 0.76 2.66
N GLY A 46 13.34 1.50 3.76
CA GLY A 46 12.51 1.28 4.94
C GLY A 46 11.02 1.41 4.62
N VAL A 47 10.64 2.48 3.92
CA VAL A 47 9.25 2.67 3.47
C VAL A 47 8.79 1.51 2.58
N GLN A 48 9.57 1.11 1.57
CA GLN A 48 9.24 -0.02 0.70
C GLN A 48 9.05 -1.33 1.49
N TYR A 49 9.89 -1.58 2.50
CA TYR A 49 9.76 -2.75 3.35
C TYR A 49 8.42 -2.77 4.11
N THR A 50 7.95 -1.62 4.60
CA THR A 50 6.65 -1.52 5.30
C THR A 50 5.43 -1.79 4.42
N GLN A 51 5.62 -1.95 3.11
CA GLN A 51 4.55 -2.27 2.16
C GLN A 51 4.58 -3.73 1.71
N THR A 52 5.54 -4.51 2.21
CA THR A 52 5.65 -5.93 1.85
C THR A 52 4.62 -6.77 2.58
N ASP A 53 4.25 -7.88 1.97
CA ASP A 53 3.40 -8.91 2.58
C ASP A 53 4.02 -9.42 3.90
N GLN A 54 5.34 -9.55 3.94
CA GLN A 54 6.08 -9.98 5.15
C GLN A 54 5.92 -8.99 6.31
N PHE A 55 6.02 -7.69 6.05
CA PHE A 55 5.82 -6.68 7.08
C PHE A 55 4.36 -6.66 7.56
N CYS A 56 3.40 -6.76 6.64
CA CYS A 56 1.99 -6.83 7.03
C CYS A 56 1.73 -8.05 7.93
N ALA A 57 2.32 -9.21 7.59
CA ALA A 57 2.20 -10.44 8.36
C ALA A 57 2.84 -10.39 9.76
N SER A 58 3.78 -9.46 10.01
CA SER A 58 4.44 -9.37 11.32
C SER A 58 3.50 -8.88 12.42
N CYS A 59 2.46 -8.11 12.06
CA CYS A 59 1.44 -7.61 12.99
C CYS A 59 0.04 -8.18 12.68
N HIS A 60 -0.32 -8.31 11.40
CA HIS A 60 -1.59 -8.88 10.94
C HIS A 60 -1.41 -10.33 10.49
N ASN A 61 -1.13 -11.23 11.45
CA ASN A 61 -1.08 -12.66 11.17
C ASN A 61 -2.49 -13.25 11.11
N ARG A 62 -3.17 -13.11 9.96
CA ARG A 62 -4.39 -13.86 9.69
C ARG A 62 -4.17 -14.70 8.45
N SER A 63 -3.66 -15.92 8.66
CA SER A 63 -3.41 -16.92 7.62
C SER A 63 -4.58 -17.05 6.64
N ALA A 64 -5.82 -16.99 7.14
CA ALA A 64 -7.04 -17.00 6.31
C ALA A 64 -7.08 -15.90 5.22
N TYR A 65 -6.53 -14.70 5.47
CA TYR A 65 -6.50 -13.62 4.47
C TYR A 65 -5.47 -13.88 3.38
N PHE A 66 -4.33 -14.47 3.73
CA PHE A 66 -3.31 -14.90 2.76
C PHE A 66 -3.83 -16.06 1.92
N GLU A 67 -4.38 -17.10 2.56
CA GLU A 67 -4.96 -18.25 1.89
C GLU A 67 -6.07 -17.85 0.92
N THR A 68 -7.00 -16.99 1.36
CA THR A 68 -8.08 -16.49 0.49
C THR A 68 -7.57 -15.64 -0.67
N ARG A 69 -6.55 -14.80 -0.46
CA ARG A 69 -5.89 -14.08 -1.56
C ARG A 69 -5.30 -15.05 -2.58
N ASP A 70 -4.57 -16.05 -2.10
CA ASP A 70 -3.78 -16.99 -2.92
C ASP A 70 -4.66 -17.90 -3.78
N ALA A 71 -5.87 -18.19 -3.33
CA ALA A 71 -6.85 -18.94 -4.12
C ALA A 71 -7.87 -18.05 -4.86
N SER A 72 -7.72 -16.73 -4.81
CA SER A 72 -8.51 -15.79 -5.62
C SER A 72 -7.90 -15.55 -7.02
N SER A 73 -8.67 -14.91 -7.91
CA SER A 73 -8.15 -14.45 -9.21
C SER A 73 -7.07 -13.35 -9.10
N HIS A 74 -6.82 -12.82 -7.90
CA HIS A 74 -5.83 -11.79 -7.64
C HIS A 74 -4.60 -12.31 -6.88
N ALA A 75 -4.40 -13.63 -6.80
CA ALA A 75 -3.30 -14.28 -6.08
C ALA A 75 -1.90 -13.74 -6.39
N ARG A 76 -1.68 -13.23 -7.61
CA ARG A 76 -0.38 -12.67 -8.05
C ARG A 76 -0.06 -11.29 -7.46
N PHE A 77 -1.02 -10.62 -6.82
CA PHE A 77 -0.87 -9.26 -6.31
C PHE A 77 -0.64 -9.29 -4.80
N SER A 78 0.36 -8.54 -4.33
CA SER A 78 0.62 -8.32 -2.90
C SER A 78 -0.53 -7.55 -2.22
N CYS A 79 -0.61 -7.64 -0.89
CA CYS A 79 -1.63 -6.98 -0.10
C CYS A 79 -1.69 -5.47 -0.41
N ASN A 80 -0.52 -4.83 -0.55
CA ASN A 80 -0.39 -3.39 -0.81
C ASN A 80 -0.87 -2.95 -2.21
N SER A 81 -1.08 -3.90 -3.13
CA SER A 81 -1.61 -3.60 -4.46
C SER A 81 -3.05 -3.09 -4.36
N CYS A 82 -3.80 -3.56 -3.36
CA CYS A 82 -5.19 -3.17 -3.14
C CYS A 82 -5.42 -2.44 -1.80
N HIS A 83 -4.71 -2.82 -0.75
CA HIS A 83 -4.82 -2.23 0.58
C HIS A 83 -3.70 -1.22 0.81
N ILE A 84 -4.02 0.00 1.24
CA ILE A 84 -3.03 1.04 1.58
C ILE A 84 -2.08 1.34 0.39
N GLN A 85 -2.47 2.31 -0.45
CA GLN A 85 -1.57 2.83 -1.46
C GLN A 85 -0.63 3.85 -0.83
N TRP A 86 0.61 3.44 -0.62
CA TRP A 86 1.70 4.26 -0.15
C TRP A 86 2.28 5.18 -1.23
N ASN A 87 1.44 5.66 -2.14
CA ASN A 87 1.94 6.44 -3.27
C ASN A 87 2.46 7.81 -2.83
N GLU A 88 2.14 8.27 -1.62
CA GLU A 88 2.71 9.48 -1.03
C GLU A 88 2.87 9.28 0.49
N LEU A 89 3.93 9.86 1.07
CA LEU A 89 4.05 10.10 2.52
C LEU A 89 3.00 11.14 2.97
N SER A 90 1.74 10.85 2.70
CA SER A 90 0.63 11.69 3.10
C SER A 90 0.46 11.60 4.61
N GLU A 91 0.04 12.71 5.21
CA GLU A 91 -0.25 12.76 6.64
C GLU A 91 -1.27 11.69 7.06
N ALA A 92 -2.23 11.38 6.18
CA ALA A 92 -3.23 10.34 6.39
C ALA A 92 -2.59 8.94 6.50
N ASN A 93 -1.68 8.60 5.59
CA ASN A 93 -0.97 7.32 5.63
C ASN A 93 -0.11 7.21 6.90
N LEU A 94 0.63 8.26 7.26
CA LEU A 94 1.45 8.28 8.48
C LEU A 94 0.60 8.13 9.75
N ARG A 95 -0.56 8.80 9.82
CA ARG A 95 -1.51 8.66 10.93
C ARG A 95 -2.09 7.26 11.02
N GLN A 96 -2.40 6.64 9.88
CA GLN A 96 -2.89 5.27 9.84
C GLN A 96 -1.84 4.30 10.38
N VAL A 97 -0.58 4.41 9.94
CA VAL A 97 0.52 3.57 10.44
C VAL A 97 0.73 3.75 11.93
N ALA A 98 0.80 4.99 12.40
CA ALA A 98 0.96 5.27 13.83
C ALA A 98 -0.17 4.66 14.65
N ARG A 99 -1.41 4.67 14.12
CA ARG A 99 -2.55 4.01 14.76
C ARG A 99 -2.40 2.49 14.79
N GLU A 100 -2.08 1.85 13.66
CA GLU A 100 -1.92 0.39 13.60
C GLU A 100 -0.80 -0.08 14.54
N VAL A 101 0.32 0.63 14.58
CA VAL A 101 1.44 0.38 15.52
C VAL A 101 0.98 0.55 16.97
N TYR A 102 0.26 1.64 17.29
CA TYR A 102 -0.27 1.88 18.62
C TYR A 102 -1.22 0.75 19.07
N VAL A 103 -2.17 0.37 18.22
CA VAL A 103 -3.12 -0.72 18.50
C VAL A 103 -2.38 -2.05 18.70
N HIS A 104 -1.37 -2.35 17.88
CA HIS A 104 -0.58 -3.56 18.01
C HIS A 104 0.12 -3.67 19.37
N PHE A 105 0.75 -2.60 19.85
CA PHE A 105 1.48 -2.62 21.13
C PHE A 105 0.60 -2.45 22.37
N THR A 106 -0.52 -1.75 22.25
CA THR A 106 -1.42 -1.51 23.39
C THR A 106 -2.54 -2.54 23.50
N ASN A 107 -2.76 -3.34 22.46
CA ASN A 107 -3.91 -4.23 22.30
C ASN A 107 -5.28 -3.51 22.48
N GLN A 108 -5.30 -2.17 22.35
CA GLN A 108 -6.50 -1.36 22.45
C GLN A 108 -7.15 -1.25 21.08
N GLN A 109 -7.76 -2.35 20.63
CA GLN A 109 -8.56 -2.31 19.42
C GLN A 109 -9.78 -1.40 19.65
N PRO A 110 -9.97 -0.34 18.84
CA PRO A 110 -11.22 0.40 18.91
C PRO A 110 -12.38 -0.55 18.59
N PRO A 111 -13.58 -0.36 19.17
CA PRO A 111 -14.75 -1.22 18.89
C PRO A 111 -15.15 -1.26 17.40
N ASP A 112 -14.68 -0.29 16.63
CA ASP A 112 -14.85 -0.14 15.19
C ASP A 112 -13.75 -0.83 14.34
N PHE A 113 -12.80 -1.55 14.96
CA PHE A 113 -11.69 -2.27 14.32
C PHE A 113 -12.16 -3.53 13.55
N PHE A 114 -13.44 -3.57 13.17
CA PHE A 114 -13.92 -4.55 12.22
C PHE A 114 -13.37 -4.26 10.83
N LEU A 115 -12.87 -5.33 10.25
CA LEU A 115 -12.17 -5.47 8.98
C LEU A 115 -12.99 -5.10 7.74
N GLY A 116 -14.20 -4.57 7.92
CA GLY A 116 -15.10 -4.12 6.87
C GLY A 116 -14.97 -2.65 6.46
N LYS A 117 -14.11 -1.86 7.13
CA LYS A 117 -13.93 -0.43 6.82
C LYS A 117 -12.73 -0.12 5.92
N VAL A 118 -11.90 -1.11 5.57
CA VAL A 118 -10.82 -0.87 4.59
C VAL A 118 -11.46 -0.77 3.21
N ARG A 119 -11.84 0.46 2.84
CA ARG A 119 -12.36 0.77 1.52
C ARG A 119 -11.22 0.66 0.52
N VAL A 120 -11.32 -0.33 -0.36
CA VAL A 120 -10.57 -0.34 -1.61
C VAL A 120 -11.25 0.67 -2.53
N GLU A 121 -10.51 1.70 -2.94
CA GLU A 121 -11.03 2.73 -3.83
C GLU A 121 -11.17 2.20 -5.27
N ASP A 122 -12.12 2.76 -6.03
CA ASP A 122 -12.35 2.34 -7.41
C ASP A 122 -11.12 2.56 -8.28
N ARG A 123 -10.35 3.63 -8.02
CA ARG A 123 -9.10 3.93 -8.74
C ARG A 123 -8.13 2.76 -8.78
N ILE A 124 -8.14 1.91 -7.75
CA ILE A 124 -7.28 0.73 -7.62
C ILE A 124 -7.69 -0.32 -8.67
N CYS A 125 -9.00 -0.57 -8.76
CA CYS A 125 -9.57 -1.49 -9.73
C CYS A 125 -9.31 -0.98 -11.16
N LEU A 126 -9.43 0.34 -11.34
CA LEU A 126 -9.28 1.00 -12.64
C LEU A 126 -7.84 1.05 -13.16
N GLN A 127 -6.84 0.67 -12.36
CA GLN A 127 -5.46 0.50 -12.84
C GLN A 127 -5.36 -0.64 -13.87
N CYS A 128 -6.21 -1.65 -13.74
CA CYS A 128 -6.18 -2.86 -14.55
C CYS A 128 -7.52 -3.19 -15.24
N HIS A 129 -8.61 -2.52 -14.83
CA HIS A 129 -9.95 -2.76 -15.35
C HIS A 129 -10.58 -1.49 -15.89
N SER A 130 -11.51 -1.66 -16.82
CA SER A 130 -12.32 -0.55 -17.32
C SER A 130 -13.80 -0.86 -17.08
N TYR A 131 -14.63 0.18 -17.19
CA TYR A 131 -16.09 0.04 -17.14
C TYR A 131 -16.64 -0.70 -18.37
N ALA A 132 -15.88 -0.75 -19.46
CA ALA A 132 -16.16 -1.59 -20.62
C ALA A 132 -15.58 -2.99 -20.37
N ARG A 133 -16.42 -3.89 -19.84
CA ARG A 133 -16.09 -5.31 -19.71
C ARG A 133 -17.06 -6.14 -20.53
N ASP A 134 -16.52 -7.07 -21.30
CA ASP A 134 -17.29 -8.13 -21.99
C ASP A 134 -17.76 -9.24 -21.02
N ALA A 135 -17.19 -9.27 -19.81
CA ALA A 135 -17.53 -10.25 -18.78
C ALA A 135 -18.66 -9.73 -17.90
N THR A 136 -19.90 -10.00 -18.30
CA THR A 136 -21.06 -9.95 -17.41
C THR A 136 -21.03 -11.15 -16.43
N PRO A 137 -21.70 -11.05 -15.27
CA PRO A 137 -22.06 -12.24 -14.52
C PRO A 137 -22.71 -13.25 -15.46
N SER A 138 -22.43 -14.53 -15.25
CA SER A 138 -23.02 -15.61 -16.03
C SER A 138 -24.55 -15.61 -15.97
N GLY A 139 -25.18 -15.97 -17.10
CA GLY A 139 -26.63 -15.94 -17.30
C GLY A 139 -27.11 -14.71 -18.08
N ASP A 140 -28.37 -14.33 -17.91
CA ASP A 140 -29.04 -13.27 -18.70
C ASP A 140 -28.87 -11.85 -18.11
N LEU A 141 -28.00 -11.69 -17.11
CA LEU A 141 -27.89 -10.45 -16.36
C LEU A 141 -26.96 -9.45 -17.05
N ILE A 142 -27.55 -8.41 -17.64
CA ILE A 142 -26.82 -7.27 -18.22
C ILE A 142 -26.74 -6.14 -17.20
N ILE A 143 -25.52 -5.76 -16.81
CA ILE A 143 -25.28 -4.66 -15.86
C ILE A 143 -24.47 -3.56 -16.58
N PRO A 144 -25.11 -2.43 -16.97
CA PRO A 144 -24.39 -1.32 -17.55
C PRO A 144 -23.60 -0.59 -16.46
N HIS A 145 -22.27 -0.62 -16.54
CA HIS A 145 -21.41 -0.03 -15.50
C HIS A 145 -21.39 1.51 -15.52
N GLU A 146 -21.62 2.13 -16.69
CA GLU A 146 -21.57 3.58 -16.85
C GLU A 146 -22.61 4.32 -15.97
N PRO A 147 -23.91 3.98 -15.99
CA PRO A 147 -24.89 4.61 -15.09
C PRO A 147 -24.56 4.42 -13.60
N HIS A 148 -23.96 3.29 -13.23
CA HIS A 148 -23.54 3.02 -11.85
C HIS A 148 -22.32 3.88 -11.47
N ALA A 149 -21.37 4.03 -12.38
CA ALA A 149 -20.20 4.88 -12.20
C ALA A 149 -20.59 6.36 -12.06
N ASP A 150 -21.53 6.86 -12.88
CA ASP A 150 -22.06 8.23 -12.78
C ASP A 150 -22.70 8.52 -11.42
N LYS A 151 -23.35 7.52 -10.84
CA LYS A 151 -23.91 7.59 -9.47
C LYS A 151 -22.90 7.28 -8.38
N LYS A 152 -21.61 7.16 -8.73
CA LYS A 152 -20.49 6.88 -7.82
C LYS A 152 -20.70 5.60 -7.00
N VAL A 153 -21.31 4.58 -7.61
CA VAL A 153 -21.43 3.26 -7.00
C VAL A 153 -20.05 2.59 -7.08
N GLN A 154 -19.48 2.26 -5.92
CA GLN A 154 -18.13 1.69 -5.84
C GLN A 154 -18.09 0.27 -6.43
N CYS A 155 -16.98 -0.11 -7.06
CA CYS A 155 -16.76 -1.44 -7.64
C CYS A 155 -17.04 -2.56 -6.64
N ILE A 156 -16.54 -2.40 -5.41
CA ILE A 156 -16.68 -3.37 -4.31
C ILE A 156 -18.11 -3.49 -3.76
N THR A 157 -19.05 -2.63 -4.19
CA THR A 157 -20.47 -2.73 -3.83
C THR A 157 -21.07 -4.02 -4.39
N CYS A 158 -20.73 -4.33 -5.65
CA CYS A 158 -21.19 -5.54 -6.34
C CYS A 158 -20.09 -6.61 -6.34
N HIS A 159 -18.84 -6.22 -6.64
CA HIS A 159 -17.66 -7.11 -6.60
C HIS A 159 -17.12 -7.26 -5.17
N ARG A 160 -18.02 -7.56 -4.22
CA ARG A 160 -17.63 -7.87 -2.84
C ARG A 160 -16.91 -9.21 -2.79
N ASN A 161 -15.99 -9.36 -1.83
CA ASN A 161 -15.35 -10.64 -1.52
C ASN A 161 -14.54 -11.27 -2.66
N ILE A 162 -14.10 -10.48 -3.66
CA ILE A 162 -13.28 -10.94 -4.79
C ILE A 162 -11.92 -11.52 -4.40
N VAL A 163 -11.41 -11.14 -3.22
CA VAL A 163 -10.12 -11.61 -2.68
C VAL A 163 -10.33 -12.38 -1.37
N HIS A 164 -11.08 -11.83 -0.41
CA HIS A 164 -11.18 -12.42 0.93
C HIS A 164 -12.40 -13.32 1.17
N GLY A 165 -13.18 -13.67 0.16
CA GLY A 165 -14.35 -14.56 0.32
C GLY A 165 -15.39 -14.02 1.31
N GLN A 166 -16.54 -14.70 1.42
CA GLN A 166 -17.61 -14.24 2.33
C GLN A 166 -17.40 -14.72 3.77
N GLN A 167 -16.61 -15.78 3.97
CA GLN A 167 -16.45 -16.47 5.25
C GLN A 167 -15.50 -15.73 6.21
N VAL A 168 -14.59 -14.92 5.69
CA VAL A 168 -13.58 -14.21 6.49
C VAL A 168 -14.18 -13.09 7.37
N PHE A 169 -15.40 -12.63 7.07
CA PHE A 169 -16.07 -11.54 7.80
C PHE A 169 -17.07 -12.01 8.88
N LYS A 170 -17.32 -13.32 9.00
CA LYS A 170 -18.26 -13.89 10.00
C LYS A 170 -17.60 -14.23 11.35
N GLY A 171 -16.54 -13.53 11.73
CA GLY A 171 -15.94 -13.63 13.07
C GLY A 171 -15.44 -15.03 13.44
N ILE A 172 -15.02 -15.83 12.46
CA ILE A 172 -14.44 -17.15 12.71
C ILE A 172 -12.92 -16.96 12.87
N ASP A 173 -12.51 -16.69 14.10
CA ASP A 173 -11.25 -17.26 14.56
C ASP A 173 -11.42 -18.79 14.59
N ALA A 174 -10.45 -19.51 14.03
CA ALA A 174 -10.32 -20.97 14.11
C ALA A 174 -11.37 -21.83 13.37
N THR A 175 -11.14 -22.02 12.07
CA THR A 175 -10.93 -23.41 11.62
C THR A 175 -9.58 -23.46 10.91
N PRO A 176 -8.60 -24.28 11.36
CA PRO A 176 -7.40 -24.53 10.59
C PRO A 176 -7.82 -25.03 9.21
N ALA A 177 -7.02 -24.73 8.19
CA ALA A 177 -7.02 -25.17 6.79
C ALA A 177 -7.72 -26.51 6.44
N ILE A 178 -8.99 -26.64 6.79
CA ILE A 178 -9.85 -27.77 6.48
C ILE A 178 -10.85 -27.15 5.53
N ASP A 179 -10.62 -27.42 4.24
CA ASP A 179 -11.58 -27.20 3.18
C ASP A 179 -11.65 -25.80 2.54
N TYR A 180 -10.52 -25.07 2.49
CA TYR A 180 -10.41 -23.93 1.56
C TYR A 180 -10.26 -24.40 0.10
N GLY A 181 -9.83 -25.65 -0.13
CA GLY A 181 -9.67 -26.26 -1.45
C GLY A 181 -10.98 -26.51 -2.19
N ASP A 182 -12.01 -27.05 -1.52
CA ASP A 182 -13.30 -27.31 -2.18
C ASP A 182 -14.31 -26.17 -1.97
N LYS A 183 -14.13 -25.29 -0.97
CA LYS A 183 -15.05 -24.15 -0.70
C LYS A 183 -14.58 -22.79 -1.21
N MET A 184 -13.35 -22.67 -1.72
CA MET A 184 -13.11 -21.74 -2.82
C MET A 184 -13.58 -22.38 -4.11
N VAL A 185 -14.87 -22.78 -4.12
CA VAL A 185 -15.66 -22.86 -5.32
C VAL A 185 -15.39 -21.54 -6.02
N ARG A 186 -14.60 -21.58 -7.10
CA ARG A 186 -14.56 -20.55 -8.15
C ARG A 186 -15.99 -20.05 -8.19
N PRO A 187 -16.31 -18.81 -7.75
CA PRO A 187 -17.69 -18.43 -7.44
C PRO A 187 -18.51 -18.94 -8.57
N ASN A 188 -19.32 -19.96 -8.26
CA ASN A 188 -19.81 -20.90 -9.25
C ASN A 188 -20.31 -20.01 -10.37
N LEU A 189 -19.71 -20.11 -11.56
CA LEU A 189 -20.12 -19.31 -12.72
C LEU A 189 -21.54 -19.73 -13.16
N ASP A 190 -22.26 -20.43 -12.30
CA ASP A 190 -23.64 -20.88 -12.40
C ASP A 190 -24.48 -20.44 -11.18
N SER A 191 -23.93 -19.58 -10.31
CA SER A 191 -24.72 -18.93 -9.25
C SER A 191 -25.41 -17.71 -9.84
N THR A 192 -26.68 -17.87 -10.20
CA THR A 192 -27.59 -16.75 -10.44
C THR A 192 -27.35 -15.70 -9.35
N THR A 193 -26.85 -14.52 -9.75
CA THR A 193 -26.60 -13.44 -8.79
C THR A 193 -27.93 -13.16 -8.10
N PRO A 194 -28.05 -13.27 -6.76
CA PRO A 194 -29.31 -13.02 -6.10
C PRO A 194 -29.75 -11.59 -6.40
N MET A 195 -30.81 -11.43 -7.18
CA MET A 195 -31.36 -10.11 -7.56
C MET A 195 -31.68 -9.25 -6.33
N GLY A 196 -31.79 -9.85 -5.14
CA GLY A 196 -31.91 -9.15 -3.87
C GLY A 196 -30.81 -8.10 -3.62
N VAL A 197 -29.57 -8.29 -4.08
CA VAL A 197 -28.51 -7.27 -3.92
C VAL A 197 -28.79 -6.05 -4.81
N CYS A 198 -29.09 -6.28 -6.09
CA CYS A 198 -29.40 -5.23 -7.06
C CYS A 198 -30.69 -4.50 -6.65
N MET A 199 -31.78 -5.26 -6.44
CA MET A 199 -33.10 -4.70 -6.14
C MET A 199 -33.16 -4.00 -4.78
N ASN A 200 -32.32 -4.36 -3.79
CA ASN A 200 -32.26 -3.60 -2.54
C ASN A 200 -31.81 -2.16 -2.78
N CYS A 201 -30.79 -1.94 -3.62
CA CYS A 201 -30.35 -0.61 -3.99
C CYS A 201 -31.39 0.11 -4.86
N HIS A 202 -31.86 -0.56 -5.93
CA HIS A 202 -32.77 0.03 -6.90
C HIS A 202 -34.13 0.42 -6.28
N SER A 203 -34.69 -0.45 -5.43
CA SER A 203 -35.97 -0.18 -4.77
C SER A 203 -35.86 0.92 -3.71
N ARG A 204 -34.78 0.93 -2.92
CA ARG A 204 -34.57 1.95 -1.88
C ARG A 204 -34.29 3.34 -2.45
N ARG A 205 -33.62 3.40 -3.61
CA ARG A 205 -33.29 4.65 -4.28
C ARG A 205 -34.29 5.05 -5.36
N GLN A 206 -35.29 4.22 -5.62
CA GLN A 206 -36.31 4.43 -6.66
C GLN A 206 -35.68 4.71 -8.04
N VAL A 207 -34.68 3.91 -8.41
CA VAL A 207 -33.98 4.02 -9.71
C VAL A 207 -34.29 2.81 -10.60
N SER A 208 -34.36 3.04 -11.91
CA SER A 208 -34.62 1.98 -12.90
C SER A 208 -33.57 0.88 -12.86
N VAL A 209 -33.99 -0.36 -13.10
CA VAL A 209 -33.11 -1.53 -13.32
C VAL A 209 -32.48 -1.44 -14.70
#